data_AF-R6FC02-F1
#
_entry.id   AF-R6FC02-F1
#
_cell.length_a   1.000
_cell.length_b   1.000
_cell.length_c   1.000
_cell.angle_alpha   90.00
_cell.angle_beta   90.00
_cell.angle_gamma   90.00
#
_symmetry.space_group_name_H-M   'P 1'
#
loop_
_entity.id
_entity.type
_entity.pdbx_description
1 polymer ?
#
loop_
_entity_poly.entity_id
_entity_poly.type
_entity_poly.pdbx_seq_one_letter_code
_entity_poly.pdbx_strand_id
1 'polypeptide(L)' 'MAKLITAVPVTKEEEERIRNSASTLLHARMELQTEVDPSVLGGFIFDVNNFRLDASIATQLKKVKEQFIDKNRRIV' A
#
# COMPACT_ATOMS: atom_id res chain seq x y z
N MET A 1 -11.52 10.90 3.42
CA MET A 1 -10.78 10.85 2.15
C MET A 1 -9.83 9.67 2.21
N ALA A 2 -9.77 8.88 1.15
CA ALA A 2 -8.88 7.73 1.02
C ALA A 2 -7.80 8.05 -0.02
N LYS A 3 -6.55 7.67 0.25
CA LYS A 3 -5.43 7.86 -0.68
C LYS A 3 -4.86 6.50 -1.07
N LEU A 4 -4.78 6.24 -2.37
CA LEU A 4 -4.17 5.05 -2.95
C LEU A 4 -2.86 5.46 -3.63
N ILE A 5 -1.75 4.87 -3.20
CA ILE A 5 -0.42 5.13 -3.75
C ILE A 5 0.06 3.85 -4.44
N THR A 6 0.39 3.96 -5.72
CA THR A 6 0.85 2.82 -6.55
C THR A 6 2.09 3.19 -7.35
N ALA A 7 2.88 2.19 -7.74
CA ALA A 7 4.08 2.42 -8.55
C ALA A 7 3.77 2.89 -9.98
N VAL A 8 2.59 2.53 -10.47
CA VAL A 8 2.08 2.84 -11.81
C VAL A 8 0.65 3.35 -11.71
N PRO A 9 0.18 4.18 -12.66
CA PRO A 9 -1.21 4.60 -12.69
C PRO A 9 -2.14 3.38 -12.78
N VAL A 10 -3.17 3.38 -11.94
CA VAL A 10 -4.22 2.36 -11.95
C VAL A 10 -5.24 2.67 -13.05
N THR A 11 -5.85 1.64 -13.61
CA THR A 11 -6.96 1.82 -14.54
C THR A 11 -8.22 2.27 -13.81
N LYS A 12 -9.16 2.89 -14.54
CA LYS A 12 -10.45 3.30 -13.96
C LYS A 12 -11.24 2.12 -13.40
N GLU A 13 -11.18 0.95 -14.05
CA GLU A 13 -11.84 -0.26 -13.54
C GLU A 13 -11.26 -0.72 -12.21
N GLU A 14 -9.94 -0.69 -12.06
CA GLU A 14 -9.28 -1.03 -10.80
C GLU A 14 -9.61 -0.03 -9.69
N GLU A 15 -9.61 1.27 -10.01
CA GLU A 15 -10.00 2.33 -9.09
C GLU A 15 -11.45 2.16 -8.59
N GLU A 16 -12.39 1.87 -9.51
CA GLU A 16 -13.79 1.56 -9.18
C GLU A 16 -13.91 0.36 -8.25
N ARG A 17 -13.19 -0.74 -8.56
CA ARG A 17 -13.20 -1.95 -7.72
C ARG A 17 -12.66 -1.67 -6.32
N ILE A 18 -11.55 -0.95 -6.22
CA ILE A 18 -10.94 -0.58 -4.93
C ILE A 18 -11.89 0.32 -4.13
N ARG A 19 -12.49 1.35 -4.76
CA ARG A 19 -13.47 2.21 -4.11
C ARG A 19 -14.67 1.41 -3.59
N ASN A 20 -15.23 0.51 -4.39
CA ASN A 20 -16.37 -0.30 -4.00
C ASN A 20 -16.05 -1.23 -2.83
N SER A 21 -14.89 -1.90 -2.87
CA SER A 21 -14.42 -2.75 -1.78
C SER A 21 -14.19 -1.94 -0.50
N ALA A 22 -13.52 -0.79 -0.59
CA ALA A 22 -13.26 0.05 0.57
C ALA A 22 -14.56 0.65 1.15
N SER A 23 -15.48 1.11 0.31
CA SER A 23 -16.80 1.61 0.72
C SER A 23 -17.63 0.55 1.43
N THR A 24 -17.53 -0.71 1.00
CA THR A 24 -18.22 -1.84 1.64
C THR A 24 -17.62 -2.15 3.01
N LEU A 25 -16.29 -2.20 3.11
CA LEU A 25 -15.60 -2.47 4.37
C LEU A 25 -15.86 -1.38 5.42
N LEU A 26 -15.84 -0.11 4.99
CA LEU A 26 -15.95 1.05 5.88
C LEU A 26 -17.37 1.58 6.03
N HIS A 27 -18.36 0.97 5.36
CA HIS A 27 -19.79 1.36 5.37
C HIS A 27 -20.03 2.86 5.16
N ALA A 28 -19.14 3.52 4.40
CA ALA A 28 -19.15 4.97 4.21
C ALA A 28 -18.78 5.31 2.77
N ARG A 29 -19.45 6.34 2.22
CA ARG A 29 -19.02 6.94 0.95
C ARG A 29 -17.69 7.65 1.17
N MET A 30 -16.69 7.25 0.40
CA MET A 30 -15.37 7.85 0.45
C MET A 30 -14.97 8.36 -0.93
N GLU A 31 -14.34 9.52 -0.93
CA GLU A 31 -13.60 10.03 -2.07
C GLU A 31 -12.22 9.35 -2.09
N LEU A 32 -11.90 8.70 -3.21
CA LEU A 32 -10.63 8.03 -3.45
C LEU A 32 -9.72 8.93 -4.28
N GLN A 33 -8.55 9.25 -3.76
CA GLN A 33 -7.49 9.96 -4.47
C GLN A 33 -6.39 8.97 -4.84
N THR A 34 -5.97 8.97 -6.10
CA THR A 34 -4.86 8.15 -6.59
C THR A 34 -3.60 8.98 -6.76
N GLU A 35 -2.45 8.43 -6.34
CA GLU A 35 -1.13 9.02 -6.48
C GLU A 35 -0.17 7.97 -7.02
N VAL A 36 0.68 8.37 -7.98
CA VAL A 36 1.70 7.49 -8.54
C VAL A 36 3.04 7.83 -7.90
N ASP A 37 3.60 6.87 -7.17
CA ASP A 37 4.92 6.97 -6.56
C ASP A 37 5.78 5.76 -6.98
N PRO A 38 6.76 5.93 -7.89
CA PRO A 38 7.63 4.83 -8.30
C PRO A 38 8.46 4.21 -7.15
N SER A 39 8.61 4.89 -6.02
CA SER A 39 9.43 4.43 -4.88
C SER A 39 8.87 3.20 -4.18
N VAL A 40 7.56 2.91 -4.31
CA VAL A 40 6.97 1.66 -3.77
C VAL A 40 7.40 0.41 -4.55
N LEU A 41 7.98 0.55 -5.74
CA LEU A 41 8.46 -0.52 -6.64
C LEU A 41 7.37 -1.48 -7.17
N GLY A 42 6.21 -1.52 -6.51
CA GLY A 42 5.07 -2.36 -6.84
C GLY A 42 4.12 -2.49 -5.64
N GLY A 43 3.01 -3.19 -5.85
CA GLY A 43 1.93 -3.25 -4.86
C GLY A 43 1.25 -1.91 -4.68
N PHE A 44 0.69 -1.68 -3.49
CA PHE A 44 -0.03 -0.45 -3.18
C PHE A 44 0.09 -0.08 -1.70
N ILE A 45 -0.11 1.21 -1.42
CA ILE A 45 -0.36 1.73 -0.08
C ILE A 45 -1.73 2.38 -0.08
N PHE A 46 -2.56 2.04 0.89
CA PHE A 46 -3.90 2.58 1.04
C PHE A 46 -4.06 3.26 2.39
N ASP A 47 -4.18 4.59 2.37
CA ASP A 47 -4.32 5.44 3.55
C ASP A 47 -5.77 5.91 3.69
N VAL A 48 -6.41 5.60 4.81
CA VAL A 48 -7.77 6.05 5.14
C VAL A 48 -7.84 6.49 6.59
N ASN A 49 -8.07 7.78 6.81
CA ASN A 49 -8.14 8.39 8.15
C ASN A 49 -6.87 8.05 8.99
N ASN A 50 -7.00 7.19 10.00
CA ASN A 50 -5.92 6.74 10.86
C ASN A 50 -5.39 5.33 10.53
N PHE A 51 -5.87 4.73 9.45
CA PHE A 51 -5.47 3.40 9.01
C PHE A 51 -4.63 3.46 7.73
N ARG A 52 -3.49 2.77 7.76
CA ARG A 52 -2.61 2.59 6.61
C ARG A 52 -2.46 1.10 6.33
N LEU A 53 -2.87 0.69 5.14
CA LEU A 53 -2.61 -0.64 4.63
C LEU A 53 -1.46 -0.56 3.63
N ASP A 54 -0.28 -1.01 4.06
CA ASP A 54 0.92 -1.04 3.21
C ASP A 54 1.18 -2.46 2.73
N ALA A 55 0.89 -2.69 1.45
CA ALA A 55 1.20 -3.92 0.72
C ALA A 55 2.30 -3.69 -0.33
N SER A 56 3.12 -2.65 -0.17
CA SER A 56 4.16 -2.29 -1.13
C SER A 56 5.31 -3.30 -1.16
N ILE A 57 5.89 -3.48 -2.34
CA ILE A 57 7.06 -4.35 -2.54
C ILE A 57 8.29 -3.75 -1.83
N ALA A 58 8.44 -2.43 -1.85
CA ALA A 58 9.50 -1.74 -1.13
C ALA A 58 9.52 -2.10 0.38
N THR A 59 8.36 -2.04 1.04
CA THR A 59 8.25 -2.39 2.47
C THR A 59 8.54 -3.87 2.72
N GLN A 60 8.10 -4.76 1.84
CA GLN A 60 8.39 -6.19 1.95
C GLN A 60 9.90 -6.48 1.83
N LEU A 61 10.57 -5.92 0.83
CA LEU A 61 12.03 -6.08 0.65
C LEU A 61 12.83 -5.47 1.81
N LYS A 62 12.38 -4.32 2.34
CA LYS A 62 13.00 -3.71 3.53
C LYS A 62 12.95 -4.66 4.73
N LYS A 63 11.79 -5.27 4.99
CA LYS A 63 11.63 -6.25 6.09
C LYS A 63 12.56 -7.45 5.90
N VAL A 64 12.67 -7.97 4.68
CA VAL A 64 13.60 -9.08 4.38
C VAL A 64 15.03 -8.67 4.71
N LYS A 65 15.49 -7.51 4.22
CA LYS A 65 16.84 -6.99 4.52
C LYS A 65 17.10 -6.88 6.02
N GLU A 66 16.17 -6.33 6.78
CA GLU A 66 16.30 -6.19 8.25
C GLU A 66 16.41 -7.54 8.94
N GLN A 67 15.63 -8.54 8.53
CA GLN A 67 15.72 -9.90 9.06
C GLN A 67 17.07 -10.57 8.78
N PHE A 68 17.66 -10.35 7.60
CA PHE A 68 18.99 -10.86 7.29
C PHE A 68 20.08 -10.22 8.14
N ILE A 69 20.01 -8.89 8.36
CA ILE A 69 20.98 -8.17 9.20
C ILE A 69 20.89 -8.64 10.66
N ASP A 70 19.68 -8.75 11.21
CA ASP A 70 19.46 -9.17 12.59
C ASP A 70 19.95 -10.61 12.82
N LYS A 71 19.64 -11.54 11.90
CA LYS A 71 20.13 -12.92 11.98
C LYS A 71 21.65 -13.01 11.95
N ASN A 72 22.31 -12.28 11.05
CA ASN A 72 23.77 -12.33 10.94
C ASN A 72 24.48 -11.70 12.15
N ARG A 73 23.86 -10.75 12.85
CA ARG A 73 24.40 -10.17 14.10
C ARG A 73 24.36 -11.12 15.30
N ARG A 74 23.51 -12.16 15.28
CA ARG A 74 23.39 -13.14 16.38
C ARG A 74 24.35 -14.33 16.27
N ILE A 75 25.05 -14.44 15.14
CA ILE A 75 25.96 -15.56 14.83
C ILE A 75 27.43 -15.17 15.09
N VAL A 76 27.71 -13.87 15.25
CA VAL A 76 29.03 -13.34 15.63
C VAL A 76 29.17 -13.17 17.13
#